data_AF-A0A9Q3FDB9-F1
#
_entry.id   AF-A0A9Q3FDB9-F1
#
_cell.length_a   1.000
_cell.length_b   1.000
_cell.length_c   1.000
_cell.angle_alpha   90.00
_cell.angle_beta   90.00
_cell.angle_gamma   90.00
#
_symmetry.space_group_name_H-M   'P 1'
#
loop_
_entity.id
_entity.type
_entity.pdbx_description
1 polymer ?
#
loop_
_entity_poly.entity_id
_entity_poly.type
_entity_poly.pdbx_seq_one_letter_code
_entity_poly.pdbx_strand_id
1 'polypeptide(L)'
;MKEGVHVPLYIADFRSLVSRIGDWGERALIHHFRKRLASRILDQLVSHPSNMDSLQDLMDISLELDTRYHERQNGEESSSREEA
;
A
#
# COMPACT_ATOMS: atom_id res chain seq x y z
N MET A 1 6.24 -12.39 0.11
CA MET A 1 5.14 -11.99 -0.79
C MET A 1 5.75 -11.67 -2.14
N LYS A 2 5.14 -12.16 -3.21
CA LYS A 2 5.69 -12.07 -4.57
C LYS A 2 5.71 -10.60 -4.98
N GLU A 3 6.89 -10.11 -5.34
CA GLU A 3 7.13 -8.77 -5.88
C GLU A 3 6.14 -8.56 -7.04
N GLY A 4 5.19 -7.63 -6.89
CA GLY A 4 4.11 -7.40 -7.86
C GLY A 4 2.67 -7.68 -7.37
N VAL A 5 2.44 -7.99 -6.08
CA VAL A 5 1.07 -7.90 -5.54
C VAL A 5 0.71 -6.43 -5.41
N HIS A 6 -0.07 -5.93 -6.37
CA HIS A 6 -0.67 -4.60 -6.35
C HIS A 6 -1.37 -4.35 -5.00
N VAL A 7 -0.89 -3.33 -4.27
CA VAL A 7 -1.50 -2.85 -3.02
C VAL A 7 -3.02 -2.63 -3.13
N PRO A 8 -3.60 -2.10 -4.24
CA PRO A 8 -5.06 -1.96 -4.34
C PRO A 8 -5.82 -3.28 -4.26
N LEU A 9 -5.28 -4.35 -4.85
CA LEU A 9 -5.92 -5.67 -4.83
C LEU A 9 -5.89 -6.26 -3.42
N TYR A 10 -4.76 -6.07 -2.71
CA TYR A 10 -4.62 -6.49 -1.32
C TYR A 10 -5.57 -5.73 -0.39
N ILE A 11 -5.71 -4.42 -0.58
CA ILE A 11 -6.67 -3.58 0.18
C ILE A 11 -8.10 -4.08 -0.03
N ALA A 12 -8.50 -4.39 -1.27
CA ALA A 12 -9.82 -4.89 -1.58
C ALA A 12 -10.11 -6.24 -0.89
N ASP A 13 -9.17 -7.18 -0.96
CA ASP A 13 -9.28 -8.48 -0.30
C ASP A 13 -9.34 -8.32 1.23
N PHE A 14 -8.50 -7.45 1.78
CA PHE A 14 -8.49 -7.15 3.21
C PHE A 14 -9.80 -6.54 3.69
N ARG A 15 -10.39 -5.58 2.95
CA ARG A 15 -11.71 -5.01 3.29
C ARG A 15 -12.82 -6.06 3.28
N SER A 16 -12.80 -6.95 2.30
CA SER A 16 -13.73 -8.09 2.24
C SER A 16 -13.56 -9.01 3.44
N LEU A 17 -12.31 -9.28 3.84
CA LEU A 17 -11.98 -10.06 5.02
C LEU A 17 -12.50 -9.39 6.29
N VAL A 18 -12.21 -8.10 6.51
CA VAL A 18 -12.65 -7.34 7.68
C VAL A 18 -14.17 -7.34 7.81
N SER A 19 -14.88 -7.14 6.70
CA SER A 19 -16.35 -7.22 6.65
C SER A 19 -16.89 -8.58 7.11
N ARG A 20 -16.16 -9.66 6.81
CA ARG A 20 -16.54 -11.03 7.24
C ARG A 20 -16.21 -11.34 8.69
N ILE A 21 -15.19 -10.71 9.27
CA ILE A 21 -14.73 -11.02 10.64
C ILE A 21 -15.47 -10.18 11.70
N GLY A 22 -16.13 -9.09 11.28
CA GLY A 22 -17.22 -8.41 12.01
C GLY A 22 -16.84 -7.58 13.24
N ASP A 23 -15.83 -7.97 14.02
CA ASP A 23 -15.60 -7.40 15.37
C ASP A 23 -14.12 -7.17 15.72
N TRP A 24 -13.27 -6.95 14.71
CA TRP A 24 -11.86 -6.66 14.99
C TRP A 24 -11.66 -5.17 15.24
N GLY A 25 -11.15 -4.83 16.42
CA GLY A 25 -10.81 -3.45 16.75
C GLY A 25 -9.82 -2.86 15.73
N GLU A 26 -10.03 -1.60 15.36
CA GLU A 26 -9.27 -0.92 14.30
C GLU A 26 -7.74 -1.00 14.52
N ARG A 27 -7.31 -0.93 15.79
CA ARG A 27 -5.90 -1.08 16.19
C ARG A 27 -5.33 -2.47 15.85
N ALA A 28 -6.13 -3.52 16.00
CA ALA A 28 -5.74 -4.88 15.64
C ALA A 28 -5.65 -5.03 14.11
N LEU A 29 -6.60 -4.44 13.38
CA LEU A 29 -6.59 -4.42 11.92
C LEU A 29 -5.36 -3.70 11.37
N ILE A 30 -5.02 -2.53 11.91
CA ILE A 30 -3.81 -1.77 11.56
C ILE A 30 -2.55 -2.62 11.80
N HIS A 31 -2.47 -3.29 12.96
CA HIS A 31 -1.32 -4.13 13.29
C HIS A 31 -1.16 -5.31 12.32
N HIS A 32 -2.27 -5.97 11.99
CA HIS A 32 -2.28 -7.09 11.04
C HIS A 32 -1.96 -6.64 9.61
N PHE A 33 -2.47 -5.49 9.20
CA PHE A 33 -2.18 -4.91 7.89
C PHE A 33 -0.70 -4.57 7.76
N ARG A 34 -0.12 -3.86 8.75
CA ARG A 34 1.32 -3.56 8.77
C ARG A 34 2.17 -4.82 8.75
N LYS A 35 1.83 -5.86 9.50
CA LYS A 35 2.60 -7.10 9.51
C LYS A 35 2.62 -7.83 8.15
N ARG A 36 1.56 -7.67 7.36
CA ARG A 36 1.47 -8.26 6.01
C ARG A 36 2.01 -7.35 4.91
N LEU A 37 2.24 -6.06 5.16
CA LEU A 37 2.84 -5.18 4.16
C LEU A 37 4.29 -5.57 3.86
N ALA A 38 4.72 -5.29 2.63
CA ALA A 38 6.13 -5.42 2.26
C ALA A 38 6.98 -4.48 3.10
N SER A 39 8.17 -4.94 3.49
CA SER A 39 9.16 -4.16 4.28
C SER A 39 9.43 -2.79 3.67
N ARG A 40 9.39 -2.70 2.34
CA ARG A 40 9.57 -1.45 1.59
C ARG A 40 8.44 -0.44 1.82
N ILE A 41 7.18 -0.88 1.76
CA ILE A 41 6.04 -0.02 2.06
C ILE A 41 6.14 0.40 3.52
N LEU A 42 6.45 -0.53 4.43
CA LEU A 42 6.62 -0.24 5.85
C LEU A 42 7.70 0.81 6.15
N ASP A 43 8.83 0.75 5.45
CA ASP A 43 9.92 1.73 5.61
C ASP A 43 9.47 3.13 5.16
N GLN A 44 8.80 3.22 4.01
CA GLN A 44 8.20 4.47 3.56
C GLN A 44 7.07 4.96 4.47
N LEU A 45 6.31 4.03 5.06
CA LEU A 45 5.24 4.31 6.00
C LEU A 45 5.79 4.92 7.30
N VAL A 46 6.89 4.39 7.82
CA VAL A 46 7.59 4.92 9.02
C VAL A 46 8.23 6.29 8.73
N SER A 47 8.71 6.49 7.51
CA SER A 47 9.26 7.77 7.05
C SER A 47 8.16 8.82 6.78
N HIS A 48 6.90 8.40 6.62
CA HIS A 48 5.79 9.29 6.36
C HIS A 48 5.34 9.99 7.65
N PRO A 49 5.30 11.34 7.71
CA PRO A 49 4.95 12.08 8.92
C PRO A 49 3.45 12.10 9.26
N SER A 50 2.60 11.39 8.49
CA SER A 50 1.16 11.35 8.76
C SER A 50 0.81 10.41 9.90
N ASN A 51 -0.06 10.88 10.79
CA ASN A 51 -0.66 10.06 11.83
C ASN A 51 -1.68 9.10 11.20
N MET A 52 -1.27 7.85 10.98
CA MET A 52 -2.16 6.76 10.55
C MET A 52 -3.00 6.26 11.73
N ASP A 53 -3.82 7.15 12.27
CA ASP A 53 -4.70 6.84 13.40
C ASP A 53 -5.87 5.94 12.98
N SER A 54 -6.17 5.90 11.68
CA SER A 54 -7.22 5.05 11.12
C SER A 54 -6.72 4.08 10.06
N LEU A 55 -7.36 2.92 10.01
CA LEU A 55 -7.10 1.89 9.00
C LEU A 55 -7.29 2.45 7.58
N GLN A 56 -8.25 3.36 7.40
CA GLN A 56 -8.54 3.97 6.10
C GLN A 56 -7.38 4.83 5.60
N ASP A 57 -6.81 5.66 6.49
CA ASP A 57 -5.66 6.50 6.21
C ASP A 57 -4.43 5.66 5.83
N LEU A 58 -4.22 4.55 6.56
CA LEU A 58 -3.12 3.64 6.30
C LEU A 58 -3.25 2.92 4.94
N MET A 59 -4.48 2.57 4.54
CA MET A 59 -4.76 2.00 3.21
C MET A 59 -4.52 3.03 2.09
N ASP A 60 -4.96 4.27 2.29
CA ASP A 60 -4.83 5.35 1.31
C ASP A 60 -3.35 5.71 1.07
N ILE A 61 -2.57 5.90 2.15
CA ILE A 61 -1.13 6.16 2.05
C ILE A 61 -0.40 4.99 1.39
N SER A 62 -0.78 3.75 1.74
CA SER A 62 -0.17 2.57 1.11
C SER A 62 -0.44 2.53 -0.40
N LEU A 63 -1.64 2.93 -0.82
CA LEU A 63 -2.02 3.03 -2.23
C LEU A 63 -1.20 4.13 -2.94
N GLU A 64 -1.11 5.31 -2.34
CA GLU A 64 -0.33 6.43 -2.89
C GLU A 64 1.15 6.05 -3.05
N LEU A 65 1.72 5.36 -2.06
CA LEU A 65 3.11 4.89 -2.12
C LEU A 65 3.32 3.87 -3.24
N ASP A 66 2.39 2.92 -3.43
CA ASP A 66 2.43 1.93 -4.53
C ASP A 66 2.32 2.62 -5.89
N THR A 67 1.37 3.55 -6.04
CA THR A 67 1.20 4.34 -7.26
C THR A 67 2.44 5.16 -7.58
N ARG A 68 2.98 5.92 -6.61
CA ARG A 68 4.20 6.73 -6.78
C ARG A 68 5.43 5.88 -7.08
N TYR A 69 5.47 4.65 -6.58
CA TYR A 69 6.53 3.71 -6.87
C TYR A 69 6.42 3.16 -8.31
N HIS A 70 5.22 2.73 -8.71
CA HIS A 70 4.93 2.29 -10.07
C HIS A 70 5.16 3.42 -11.10
N GLU A 71 4.74 4.66 -10.80
CA GLU A 71 5.00 5.82 -11.66
C GLU A 71 6.50 6.08 -11.80
N ARG A 72 7.28 5.98 -10.73
CA ARG A 72 8.74 6.10 -10.82
C ARG A 72 9.37 5.00 -11.66
N GLN A 73 8.90 3.76 -11.54
CA GLN A 73 9.40 2.66 -12.37
C GLN A 73 8.97 2.76 -13.85
N ASN A 74 7.78 3.30 -14.15
CA ASN A 74 7.30 3.47 -15.52
C ASN A 74 7.83 4.75 -16.19
N GLY A 75 8.25 5.74 -15.40
CA GLY A 75 8.87 6.97 -15.90
C GLY A 75 10.23 6.75 -16.58
N GLU A 76 10.90 5.62 -16.32
CA GLU A 76 12.17 5.26 -16.98
C GLU A 76 11.99 4.60 -18.36
N GLU A 77 10.77 4.16 -18.74
CA GLU A 77 10.49 3.64 -20.08
C GLU A 77 10.08 4.73 -21.09
N SER A 78 9.90 5.98 -20.62
CA SER A 78 9.57 7.13 -21.46
C SER A 78 10.79 8.00 -21.78
N SER A 79 11.93 7.40 -22.12
CA SER A 79 13.12 8.17 -22.57
C SER A 79 13.90 7.50 -23.70
N SER A 80 13.25 6.69 -24.53
CA SER A 80 13.86 6.15 -25.76
C SER A 80 12.86 6.05 -26.91
N ARG A 81 12.14 7.13 -27.23
CA ARG A 81 11.53 7.28 -28.56
C ARG A 81 11.22 8.72 -28.94
N GLU A 82 12.22 9.58 -28.81
CA GLU A 82 12.27 10.82 -29.57
C GLU A 82 13.64 10.82 -30.24
N GLU A 83 13.69 10.39 -31.50
CA GLU A 83 14.73 10.66 -32.51
C GLU A 83 14.57 9.66 -33.68
N ALA A 84 13.93 10.13 -34.76
CA ALA A 84 14.21 9.87 -36.19
C ALA A 84 12.96 10.09 -37.06
#